data_AF-A0A072V3H9-F1
#
_entry.id   AF-A0A072V3H9-F1
#
_cell.length_a   1.000
_cell.length_b   1.000
_cell.length_c   1.000
_cell.angle_alpha   90.00
_cell.angle_beta   90.00
_cell.angle_gamma   90.00
#
_symmetry.space_group_name_H-M   'P 1'
#
loop_
_entity.id
_entity.type
_entity.pdbx_description
1 polymer ?
#
loop_
_entity_poly.entity_id
_entity_poly.type
_entity_poly.pdbx_seq_one_letter_code
_entity_poly.pdbx_strand_id
1 'polypeptide(L)'
;MSTTTQGKSPARTTGNLKNDPDHLLVLVHGIWSSPGDWSYAEEELKMNLGKSFLIHASSSNAYTKTFTGIDEAGKRLADEVMQVVKKNQSLKRISFLAHSLGGLFARYAIAVLYSPDTYNSGQPDDPVNCEMENSQKTDFSRGMIAGLEPMNFITLATPHLGVRGKNQLPFLFGVPILEKLVAPVAPLFIGRTGSQLFLTDDKPNKPSLLLRMASDCEDGKFISALGAFRSRVVYANVSYDHMVGWRTSSIRREIELASTPIFGWIQACC
;
A
#
# COMPACT_ATOMS: atom_id res chain seq x y z
N MET A 1 -60.38 -18.06 43.91
CA MET A 1 -58.97 -17.64 43.96
C MET A 1 -58.31 -18.14 42.70
N SER A 2 -58.07 -17.23 41.74
CA SER A 2 -57.51 -17.57 40.43
C SER A 2 -56.00 -17.32 40.48
N THR A 3 -55.21 -18.38 40.37
CA THR A 3 -53.74 -18.31 40.32
C THR A 3 -53.30 -18.21 38.87
N THR A 4 -52.84 -17.03 38.48
CA THR A 4 -52.23 -16.74 37.17
C THR A 4 -50.75 -17.12 37.21
N THR A 5 -50.34 -18.14 36.46
CA THR A 5 -48.93 -18.49 36.26
C THR A 5 -48.41 -17.75 35.03
N GLN A 6 -47.72 -16.63 35.22
CA GLN A 6 -46.95 -15.98 34.15
C GLN A 6 -45.65 -16.77 33.91
N GLY A 7 -45.57 -17.45 32.77
CA GLY A 7 -44.31 -17.97 32.26
C GLY A 7 -43.39 -16.81 31.86
N LYS A 8 -42.26 -16.66 32.56
CA LYS A 8 -41.15 -15.81 32.11
C LYS A 8 -40.50 -16.46 30.88
N SER A 9 -40.76 -15.90 29.70
CA SER A 9 -39.92 -16.15 28.53
C SER A 9 -38.48 -15.70 28.84
N PRO A 10 -37.44 -16.49 28.53
CA PRO A 10 -36.07 -16.01 28.68
C PRO A 10 -35.88 -14.85 27.72
N ALA A 11 -35.49 -13.70 28.25
CA ALA A 11 -35.09 -12.56 27.46
C ALA A 11 -33.92 -13.01 26.57
N ARG A 12 -34.21 -13.24 25.29
CA ARG A 12 -33.19 -13.43 24.27
C ARG A 12 -32.39 -12.13 24.25
N THR A 13 -31.25 -12.13 24.91
CA THR A 13 -30.24 -11.08 24.79
C THR A 13 -29.79 -11.13 23.35
N THR A 14 -30.49 -10.42 22.47
CA THR A 14 -29.97 -10.05 21.16
C THR A 14 -28.84 -9.07 21.45
N GLY A 15 -27.68 -9.62 21.82
CA GLY A 15 -26.42 -8.92 21.70
C GLY A 15 -26.37 -8.48 20.25
N ASN A 16 -26.59 -7.20 20.03
CA ASN A 16 -26.34 -6.55 18.77
C ASN A 16 -24.82 -6.57 18.63
N LEU A 17 -24.27 -7.72 18.20
CA LEU A 17 -22.89 -7.83 17.75
C LEU A 17 -22.80 -6.85 16.60
N LYS A 18 -22.34 -5.64 16.92
CA LYS A 18 -22.02 -4.65 15.89
C LYS A 18 -21.07 -5.36 14.95
N ASN A 19 -21.53 -5.58 13.72
CA ASN A 19 -20.71 -6.08 12.61
C ASN A 19 -19.79 -4.95 12.15
N ASP A 20 -19.00 -4.39 13.08
CA ASP A 20 -18.03 -3.36 12.79
C ASP A 20 -16.88 -4.01 12.01
N PRO A 21 -16.33 -3.33 10.99
CA PRO A 21 -15.27 -3.88 10.17
C PRO A 21 -14.01 -4.14 11.00
N ASP A 22 -13.34 -5.26 10.74
CA ASP A 22 -12.09 -5.65 11.39
C ASP A 22 -10.87 -5.52 10.45
N HIS A 23 -11.09 -5.22 9.17
CA HIS A 23 -10.04 -5.10 8.16
C HIS A 23 -10.13 -3.76 7.42
N LEU A 24 -9.09 -2.95 7.51
CA LEU A 24 -8.93 -1.73 6.73
C LEU A 24 -8.30 -2.02 5.35
N LEU A 25 -8.98 -1.66 4.27
CA LEU A 25 -8.41 -1.61 2.92
C LEU A 25 -8.20 -0.16 2.51
N VAL A 26 -6.95 0.27 2.43
CA VAL A 26 -6.58 1.63 2.02
C VAL A 26 -6.38 1.68 0.50
N LEU A 27 -7.17 2.48 -0.20
CA LEU A 27 -7.02 2.75 -1.63
C LEU A 27 -6.19 4.01 -1.85
N VAL A 28 -5.11 3.91 -2.65
CA VAL A 28 -4.15 4.99 -2.84
C VAL A 28 -4.03 5.35 -4.33
N HIS A 29 -4.44 6.56 -4.68
CA HIS A 29 -4.50 7.04 -6.05
C HIS A 29 -3.13 7.51 -6.60
N GLY A 30 -3.06 7.65 -7.93
CA GLY A 30 -1.84 8.05 -8.65
C GLY A 30 -1.64 9.57 -8.77
N ILE A 31 -0.75 9.98 -9.67
CA ILE A 31 -0.46 11.39 -9.96
C ILE A 31 -1.70 12.10 -10.51
N TRP A 32 -1.92 13.37 -10.14
CA TRP A 32 -3.07 14.18 -10.58
C TRP A 32 -4.47 13.60 -10.34
N SER A 33 -4.55 12.53 -9.56
CA SER A 33 -5.76 11.78 -9.29
C SER A 33 -6.38 12.22 -7.96
N SER A 34 -7.56 11.69 -7.65
CA SER A 34 -8.29 11.95 -6.42
C SER A 34 -8.97 10.67 -5.91
N PRO A 35 -9.52 10.64 -4.68
CA PRO A 35 -10.35 9.53 -4.23
C PRO A 35 -11.48 9.16 -5.19
N GLY A 36 -12.02 10.15 -5.93
CA GLY A 36 -13.13 9.93 -6.84
C GLY A 36 -12.82 8.94 -7.98
N ASP A 37 -11.54 8.76 -8.33
CA ASP A 37 -11.12 7.78 -9.34
C ASP A 37 -11.26 6.33 -8.85
N TRP A 38 -11.37 6.14 -7.53
CA TRP A 38 -11.65 4.83 -6.93
C TRP A 38 -13.16 4.54 -6.82
N SER A 39 -14.06 5.48 -7.11
CA SER A 39 -15.51 5.32 -6.84
C SER A 39 -16.08 3.99 -7.33
N TYR A 40 -15.79 3.62 -8.59
CA TYR A 40 -16.28 2.36 -9.16
C TYR A 40 -15.68 1.14 -8.45
N ALA A 41 -14.36 1.12 -8.28
CA ALA A 41 -13.65 0.02 -7.63
C ALA A 41 -14.04 -0.12 -6.15
N GLU A 42 -14.28 0.99 -5.45
CA GLU A 42 -14.76 1.00 -4.07
C GLU A 42 -16.13 0.32 -3.96
N GLU A 43 -17.08 0.64 -4.85
CA GLU A 43 -18.40 0.01 -4.87
C GLU A 43 -18.31 -1.49 -5.19
N GLU A 44 -17.51 -1.88 -6.18
CA GLU A 44 -17.27 -3.30 -6.49
C GLU A 44 -16.61 -4.05 -5.32
N LEU A 45 -15.63 -3.44 -4.66
CA LEU A 45 -14.96 -4.04 -3.49
C LEU A 45 -15.93 -4.18 -2.31
N LYS A 46 -16.80 -3.19 -2.06
CA LYS A 46 -17.83 -3.28 -1.02
C LYS A 46 -18.79 -4.44 -1.28
N MET A 47 -19.23 -4.61 -2.54
CA MET A 47 -20.13 -5.68 -2.94
C MET A 47 -19.51 -7.07 -2.77
N ASN A 48 -18.22 -7.21 -3.12
CA ASN A 48 -17.55 -8.52 -3.13
C ASN A 48 -16.90 -8.91 -1.80
N LEU A 49 -16.40 -7.94 -1.01
CA LEU A 49 -15.71 -8.21 0.26
C LEU A 49 -16.63 -8.17 1.48
N GLY A 50 -17.79 -7.53 1.36
CA GLY A 50 -18.79 -7.46 2.43
C GLY A 50 -18.40 -6.54 3.60
N LYS A 51 -19.18 -6.64 4.69
CA LYS A 51 -19.16 -5.67 5.81
C LYS A 51 -17.95 -5.78 6.75
N SER A 52 -17.14 -6.82 6.64
CA SER A 52 -15.92 -6.97 7.46
C SER A 52 -14.82 -5.99 7.05
N PHE A 53 -14.93 -5.38 5.87
CA PHE A 53 -13.95 -4.43 5.36
C PHE A 53 -14.41 -2.99 5.54
N LEU A 54 -13.52 -2.17 6.10
CA LEU A 54 -13.56 -0.73 5.96
C LEU A 54 -12.71 -0.35 4.74
N ILE A 55 -13.37 0.02 3.65
CA ILE A 55 -12.67 0.49 2.45
C ILE A 55 -12.51 2.00 2.54
N HIS A 56 -11.26 2.48 2.46
CA HIS A 56 -10.91 3.88 2.64
C HIS A 56 -10.11 4.40 1.45
N ALA A 57 -10.73 5.19 0.58
CA ALA A 57 -10.04 5.90 -0.48
C ALA A 57 -9.33 7.14 0.07
N SER A 58 -7.99 7.10 0.10
CA SER A 58 -7.17 8.16 0.67
C SER A 58 -7.28 9.46 -0.12
N SER A 59 -7.50 10.56 0.60
CA SER A 59 -7.60 11.92 0.06
C SER A 59 -6.39 12.81 0.36
N SER A 60 -5.45 12.33 1.18
CA SER A 60 -4.27 13.07 1.65
C SER A 60 -3.42 13.70 0.53
N ASN A 61 -3.44 13.09 -0.66
CA ASN A 61 -2.60 13.46 -1.78
C ASN A 61 -3.36 13.93 -3.03
N ALA A 62 -4.64 14.26 -2.92
CA ALA A 62 -5.46 14.64 -4.07
C ALA A 62 -4.87 15.80 -4.90
N TYR A 63 -5.03 15.70 -6.23
CA TYR A 63 -4.67 16.73 -7.21
C TYR A 63 -3.18 17.13 -7.17
N THR A 64 -2.89 18.41 -6.94
CA THR A 64 -1.54 18.99 -6.95
C THR A 64 -0.67 18.56 -5.78
N LYS A 65 -1.25 17.99 -4.71
CA LYS A 65 -0.48 17.48 -3.58
C LYS A 65 0.45 16.33 -3.98
N THR A 66 0.14 15.63 -5.08
CA THR A 66 0.98 14.57 -5.66
C THR A 66 2.38 15.02 -6.09
N PHE A 67 2.63 16.32 -6.29
CA PHE A 67 3.94 16.85 -6.75
C PHE A 67 4.90 17.24 -5.62
N THR A 68 4.48 17.16 -4.36
CA THR A 68 5.24 17.67 -3.20
C THR A 68 6.39 16.77 -2.74
N GLY A 69 6.60 15.62 -3.40
CA GLY A 69 7.56 14.58 -3.02
C GLY A 69 6.85 13.31 -2.55
N ILE A 70 7.38 12.16 -2.95
CA ILE A 70 6.96 10.81 -2.55
C ILE A 70 7.06 10.65 -1.02
N ASP A 71 8.11 11.20 -0.41
CA ASP A 71 8.31 11.16 1.03
C ASP A 71 7.25 11.99 1.77
N GLU A 72 7.00 13.23 1.36
CA GLU A 72 5.97 14.07 1.98
C GLU A 72 4.55 13.52 1.74
N ALA A 73 4.29 12.98 0.55
CA ALA A 73 3.04 12.29 0.25
C ALA A 73 2.84 11.02 1.09
N GLY A 74 3.92 10.26 1.31
CA GLY A 74 3.93 9.09 2.17
C GLY A 74 3.66 9.43 3.64
N LYS A 75 4.25 10.50 4.17
CA LYS A 75 3.98 10.98 5.53
C LYS A 75 2.52 11.37 5.72
N ARG A 76 1.95 12.16 4.78
CA ARG A 76 0.53 12.54 4.85
C ARG A 76 -0.42 11.34 4.78
N LEU A 77 -0.08 10.35 3.94
CA LEU A 77 -0.83 9.11 3.85
C LEU A 77 -0.76 8.33 5.17
N ALA A 78 0.42 8.23 5.78
CA ALA A 78 0.60 7.59 7.08
C ALA A 78 -0.24 8.29 8.18
N ASP A 79 -0.24 9.62 8.21
CA ASP A 79 -1.05 10.40 9.15
C ASP A 79 -2.55 10.13 8.95
N GLU A 80 -3.03 10.13 7.70
CA GLU A 80 -4.43 9.83 7.37
C GLU A 80 -4.81 8.40 7.82
N VAL A 81 -3.98 7.41 7.51
CA VAL A 81 -4.21 6.00 7.92
C VAL A 81 -4.27 5.90 9.44
N MET A 82 -3.33 6.54 10.16
CA MET A 82 -3.33 6.53 11.62
C MET A 82 -4.60 7.17 12.20
N GLN A 83 -5.12 8.24 11.58
CA GLN A 83 -6.40 8.83 11.97
C GLN A 83 -7.58 7.88 11.74
N VAL A 84 -7.60 7.16 10.63
CA VAL A 84 -8.64 6.14 10.35
C VAL A 84 -8.59 5.02 11.37
N VAL A 85 -7.40 4.49 11.68
CA VAL A 85 -7.21 3.44 12.68
C VAL A 85 -7.67 3.89 14.07
N LYS A 86 -7.25 5.09 14.51
CA LYS A 86 -7.67 5.64 15.81
C LYS A 86 -9.18 5.83 15.94
N LYS A 87 -9.87 6.16 14.85
CA LYS A 87 -11.34 6.32 14.83
C LYS A 87 -12.09 4.98 14.85
N ASN A 88 -11.45 3.88 14.46
CA ASN A 88 -12.09 2.58 14.26
C ASN A 88 -11.37 1.49 15.08
N GLN A 89 -11.71 1.40 16.36
CA GLN A 89 -11.06 0.49 17.33
C GLN A 89 -11.33 -1.00 17.07
N SER A 90 -12.27 -1.34 16.18
CA SER A 90 -12.58 -2.72 15.77
C SER A 90 -11.56 -3.29 14.80
N LEU A 91 -10.75 -2.43 14.15
CA LEU A 91 -9.77 -2.85 13.14
C LEU A 91 -8.66 -3.67 13.78
N LYS A 92 -8.32 -4.77 13.12
CA LYS A 92 -7.25 -5.70 13.49
C LYS A 92 -6.26 -5.93 12.35
N ARG A 93 -6.73 -5.77 11.11
CA ARG A 93 -5.98 -6.08 9.88
C ARG A 93 -5.93 -4.89 8.95
N ILE A 94 -4.85 -4.78 8.17
CA ILE A 94 -4.68 -3.72 7.17
C ILE A 94 -4.18 -4.27 5.83
N SER A 95 -4.74 -3.77 4.75
CA SER A 95 -4.28 -3.97 3.37
C SER A 95 -4.18 -2.64 2.63
N PHE A 96 -3.31 -2.59 1.64
CA PHE A 96 -3.16 -1.46 0.71
C PHE A 96 -3.42 -1.93 -0.72
N LEU A 97 -4.19 -1.15 -1.46
CA LEU A 97 -4.31 -1.24 -2.91
C LEU A 97 -3.95 0.13 -3.51
N ALA A 98 -2.86 0.18 -4.26
CA ALA A 98 -2.31 1.43 -4.75
C ALA A 98 -2.12 1.42 -6.26
N HIS A 99 -2.41 2.55 -6.92
CA HIS A 99 -2.28 2.70 -8.36
C HIS A 99 -1.19 3.70 -8.73
N SER A 100 -0.36 3.34 -9.72
CA SER A 100 0.67 4.19 -10.31
C SER A 100 1.59 4.78 -9.23
N LEU A 101 1.80 6.10 -9.23
CA LEU A 101 2.59 6.82 -8.23
C LEU A 101 2.11 6.59 -6.78
N GLY A 102 0.83 6.27 -6.59
CA GLY A 102 0.26 5.93 -5.28
C GLY A 102 0.96 4.75 -4.61
N GLY A 103 1.50 3.79 -5.38
CA GLY A 103 2.25 2.67 -4.81
C GLY A 103 3.57 3.10 -4.18
N LEU A 104 4.22 4.16 -4.69
CA LEU A 104 5.41 4.73 -4.07
C LEU A 104 5.06 5.51 -2.79
N PHE A 105 3.93 6.23 -2.79
CA PHE A 105 3.42 6.88 -1.58
C PHE A 105 3.11 5.83 -0.49
N ALA A 106 2.44 4.74 -0.87
CA ALA A 106 2.12 3.64 0.02
C ALA A 106 3.39 2.96 0.58
N ARG A 107 4.41 2.70 -0.26
CA ARG A 107 5.69 2.15 0.20
C ARG A 107 6.39 3.02 1.24
N TYR A 108 6.34 4.34 1.07
CA TYR A 108 6.90 5.24 2.08
C TYR A 108 6.05 5.24 3.36
N ALA A 109 4.72 5.33 3.21
CA ALA A 109 3.79 5.35 4.34
C ALA A 109 3.89 4.11 5.24
N ILE A 110 3.98 2.91 4.66
CA ILE A 110 4.10 1.68 5.46
C ILE A 110 5.40 1.65 6.28
N ALA A 111 6.48 2.26 5.79
CA ALA A 111 7.73 2.36 6.54
C ALA A 111 7.61 3.30 7.74
N VAL A 112 6.85 4.39 7.59
CA VAL A 112 6.51 5.32 8.68
C VAL A 112 5.61 4.65 9.72
N LEU A 113 4.65 3.83 9.27
CA LEU A 113 3.68 3.14 10.12
C LEU A 113 4.22 1.85 10.76
N TYR A 114 5.41 1.41 10.36
CA TYR A 114 5.96 0.12 10.76
C TYR A 114 6.45 0.14 12.20
N SER A 115 6.07 -0.89 12.95
CA SER A 115 6.61 -1.17 14.28
C SER A 115 7.11 -2.63 14.30
N PRO A 116 8.39 -2.88 14.61
CA PRO A 116 8.87 -4.24 14.76
C PRO A 116 8.11 -4.92 15.91
N ASP A 117 7.88 -6.22 15.79
CA ASP A 117 7.24 -6.96 16.87
C ASP A 117 8.22 -7.09 18.04
N THR A 118 7.93 -6.41 19.15
CA THR A 118 8.76 -6.41 20.36
C THR A 118 8.37 -7.49 21.37
N TYR A 119 7.40 -8.36 21.06
CA TYR A 119 6.79 -9.22 22.09
C TYR A 119 7.58 -10.49 22.48
N ASN A 120 8.78 -10.74 21.96
CA ASN A 120 9.52 -11.98 22.25
C ASN A 120 10.89 -11.82 22.94
N SER A 121 11.18 -10.72 23.64
CA SER A 121 12.45 -10.58 24.38
C SER A 121 12.33 -10.64 25.92
N GLY A 122 11.30 -11.30 26.45
CA GLY A 122 10.92 -11.13 27.87
C GLY A 122 10.43 -12.34 28.64
N GLN A 123 10.71 -13.59 28.25
CA GLN A 123 10.58 -14.72 29.17
C GLN A 123 11.96 -15.33 29.48
N PRO A 124 12.35 -15.44 30.77
CA PRO A 124 13.52 -16.21 31.17
C PRO A 124 13.26 -17.70 30.89
N ASP A 125 14.25 -18.35 30.30
CA ASP A 125 14.24 -19.76 29.94
C ASP A 125 13.95 -20.66 31.16
N ASP A 126 12.75 -21.26 31.21
CA ASP A 126 12.49 -22.43 32.05
C ASP A 126 12.82 -23.69 31.23
N PRO A 127 13.74 -24.57 31.68
CA PRO A 127 14.20 -25.68 30.88
C PRO A 127 13.43 -26.96 31.21
N VAL A 128 12.30 -27.27 30.56
CA VAL A 128 11.71 -28.63 30.63
C VAL A 128 10.98 -29.06 29.34
N ASN A 129 11.57 -30.08 28.70
CA ASN A 129 11.05 -31.18 27.85
C ASN A 129 10.13 -30.96 26.64
N CYS A 130 10.71 -31.30 25.47
CA CYS A 130 10.33 -32.34 24.50
C CYS A 130 8.84 -32.63 24.27
N GLU A 131 8.34 -32.27 23.08
CA GLU A 131 7.65 -33.19 22.16
C GLU A 131 7.56 -32.59 20.74
N MET A 132 7.50 -33.47 19.75
CA MET A 132 7.64 -33.19 18.32
C MET A 132 6.29 -32.90 17.68
N GLU A 133 6.07 -31.66 17.22
CA GLU A 133 5.07 -31.35 16.20
C GLU A 133 5.72 -30.60 15.03
N ASN A 134 5.79 -31.29 13.91
CA ASN A 134 6.25 -30.78 12.63
C ASN A 134 5.14 -29.92 12.00
N SER A 135 4.92 -28.72 12.53
CA SER A 135 4.26 -27.66 11.80
C SER A 135 5.32 -26.70 11.31
N GLN A 136 5.40 -26.50 9.99
CA GLN A 136 6.07 -25.36 9.36
C GLN A 136 5.35 -24.06 9.76
N LYS A 137 5.39 -23.73 11.04
CA LYS A 137 4.98 -22.45 11.57
C LYS A 137 6.25 -21.61 11.50
N THR A 138 6.44 -20.94 10.37
CA THR A 138 7.40 -19.84 10.31
C THR A 138 6.85 -18.73 11.21
N ASP A 139 7.03 -18.86 12.53
CA ASP A 139 6.81 -17.82 13.53
C ASP A 139 7.89 -16.75 13.33
N PHE A 140 7.83 -16.07 12.19
CA PHE A 140 8.37 -14.73 12.07
C PHE A 140 7.30 -13.84 12.67
N SER A 141 7.58 -13.31 13.85
CA SER A 141 6.88 -12.17 14.44
C SER A 141 6.93 -11.01 13.43
N ARG A 142 5.97 -10.98 12.50
CA ARG A 142 5.90 -10.00 11.42
C ARG A 142 5.46 -8.69 12.06
N GLY A 143 6.30 -7.66 11.95
CA GLY A 143 5.99 -6.36 12.55
C GLY A 143 4.64 -5.81 12.11
N MET A 144 4.13 -4.86 12.87
CA MET A 144 2.78 -4.30 12.69
C MET A 144 2.84 -3.07 11.80
N ILE A 145 1.73 -2.78 11.10
CA ILE A 145 1.55 -1.53 10.34
C ILE A 145 0.41 -0.75 11.00
N ALA A 146 0.74 0.41 11.57
CA ALA A 146 -0.20 1.22 12.36
C ALA A 146 -0.84 0.44 13.53
N GLY A 147 -0.13 -0.54 14.09
CA GLY A 147 -0.65 -1.44 15.13
C GLY A 147 -1.63 -2.51 14.63
N LEU A 148 -1.82 -2.64 13.31
CA LEU A 148 -2.67 -3.65 12.68
C LEU A 148 -1.82 -4.74 11.99
N GLU A 149 -2.37 -5.95 11.91
CA GLU A 149 -1.76 -7.08 11.21
C GLU A 149 -1.76 -6.80 9.69
N PRO A 150 -0.59 -6.73 9.04
CA PRO A 150 -0.48 -6.42 7.62
C PRO A 150 -0.80 -7.64 6.74
N MET A 151 -1.87 -7.55 5.96
CA MET A 151 -2.39 -8.66 5.15
C MET A 151 -1.90 -8.61 3.70
N ASN A 152 -2.29 -7.59 2.95
CA ASN A 152 -1.96 -7.49 1.52
C ASN A 152 -1.40 -6.11 1.17
N PHE A 153 -0.29 -6.09 0.44
CA PHE A 153 0.24 -4.89 -0.21
C PHE A 153 0.18 -5.08 -1.73
N ILE A 154 -0.78 -4.44 -2.38
CA ILE A 154 -1.06 -4.62 -3.81
C ILE A 154 -0.80 -3.31 -4.54
N THR A 155 -0.03 -3.37 -5.62
CA THR A 155 0.22 -2.21 -6.47
C THR A 155 -0.13 -2.50 -7.93
N LEU A 156 -0.78 -1.54 -8.59
CA LEU A 156 -1.18 -1.59 -9.99
C LEU A 156 -0.38 -0.55 -10.78
N ALA A 157 0.38 -0.98 -11.78
CA ALA A 157 1.16 -0.12 -12.66
C ALA A 157 2.07 0.88 -11.92
N THR A 158 2.66 0.50 -10.79
CA THR A 158 3.51 1.39 -9.98
C THR A 158 4.95 1.41 -10.49
N PRO A 159 5.58 2.56 -10.73
CA PRO A 159 6.98 2.64 -11.16
C PRO A 159 7.97 2.38 -10.01
N HIS A 160 8.03 1.15 -9.51
CA HIS A 160 8.83 0.78 -8.32
C HIS A 160 10.33 1.08 -8.44
N LEU A 161 10.84 1.05 -9.66
CA LEU A 161 12.25 1.33 -10.00
C LEU A 161 12.48 2.75 -10.54
N GLY A 162 11.48 3.62 -10.44
CA GLY A 162 11.47 4.92 -11.11
C GLY A 162 11.26 4.79 -12.61
N VAL A 163 11.61 5.83 -13.37
CA VAL A 163 11.30 5.93 -14.81
C VAL A 163 12.50 6.34 -15.66
N ARG A 164 13.71 5.96 -15.22
CA ARG A 164 14.97 6.25 -15.91
C ARG A 164 15.22 5.21 -17.04
N GLY A 165 15.10 5.60 -18.32
CA GLY A 165 15.28 4.67 -19.46
C GLY A 165 15.26 5.32 -20.87
N LYS A 166 15.87 4.66 -21.86
CA LYS A 166 16.13 5.14 -23.24
C LYS A 166 14.84 5.67 -23.93
N ASN A 167 14.94 6.86 -24.51
CA ASN A 167 13.90 7.63 -25.22
C ASN A 167 12.77 8.24 -24.37
N GLN A 168 12.78 8.10 -23.04
CA GLN A 168 11.99 8.97 -22.16
C GLN A 168 12.83 10.20 -21.80
N LEU A 169 12.78 11.21 -22.67
CA LEU A 169 13.31 12.55 -22.38
C LEU A 169 12.82 13.01 -20.98
N PRO A 170 13.63 13.80 -20.25
CA PRO A 170 13.35 14.27 -18.89
C PRO A 170 12.16 15.24 -18.78
N PHE A 171 11.30 15.31 -19.80
CA PHE A 171 10.19 16.25 -19.81
C PHE A 171 8.82 15.58 -19.63
N LEU A 172 8.41 14.50 -20.33
CA LEU A 172 6.96 14.28 -20.51
C LEU A 172 6.44 12.85 -20.82
N PHE A 173 6.99 11.77 -20.27
CA PHE A 173 6.34 10.43 -20.25
C PHE A 173 5.77 9.85 -21.58
N GLY A 174 6.06 10.43 -22.74
CA GLY A 174 5.55 9.99 -24.04
C GLY A 174 4.03 10.12 -24.25
N VAL A 175 3.32 10.99 -23.52
CA VAL A 175 1.86 11.18 -23.68
C VAL A 175 1.55 12.57 -24.29
N PRO A 176 1.12 12.65 -25.58
CA PRO A 176 0.88 13.93 -26.28
C PRO A 176 -0.20 14.82 -25.64
N ILE A 177 -1.09 14.23 -24.84
CA ILE A 177 -2.15 14.96 -24.13
C ILE A 177 -1.57 15.70 -22.91
N LEU A 178 -0.56 15.13 -22.23
CA LEU A 178 0.17 15.83 -21.17
C LEU A 178 0.99 16.98 -21.76
N GLU A 179 1.61 16.82 -22.94
CA GLU A 179 2.35 17.90 -23.63
C GLU A 179 1.55 19.19 -23.81
N LYS A 180 0.25 19.10 -24.12
CA LYS A 180 -0.61 20.28 -24.30
C LYS A 180 -1.11 20.89 -22.99
N LEU A 181 -1.15 20.11 -21.91
CA LEU A 181 -1.63 20.54 -20.59
C LEU A 181 -0.51 21.06 -19.67
N VAL A 182 0.78 20.84 -20.03
CA VAL A 182 1.93 21.07 -19.13
C VAL A 182 2.64 22.41 -19.34
N ALA A 183 2.34 23.18 -20.40
CA ALA A 183 2.99 24.48 -20.62
C ALA A 183 2.86 25.49 -19.44
N PRO A 184 1.73 25.55 -18.69
CA PRO A 184 1.63 26.36 -17.46
C PRO A 184 2.11 25.66 -16.18
N VAL A 185 2.41 24.36 -16.22
CA VAL A 185 2.56 23.47 -15.05
C VAL A 185 3.92 22.78 -14.98
N ALA A 186 4.79 23.01 -15.96
CA ALA A 186 6.14 22.44 -16.06
C ALA A 186 7.00 22.59 -14.78
N PRO A 187 6.95 23.70 -14.00
CA PRO A 187 7.68 23.80 -12.73
C PRO A 187 7.20 22.81 -11.65
N LEU A 188 5.94 22.35 -11.72
CA LEU A 188 5.36 21.37 -10.79
C LEU A 188 5.66 19.92 -11.21
N PHE A 189 5.83 19.65 -12.51
CA PHE A 189 6.33 18.36 -13.02
C PHE A 189 7.85 18.21 -12.82
N ILE A 190 8.59 19.33 -12.83
CA ILE A 190 9.92 19.50 -12.23
C ILE A 190 9.81 19.66 -10.70
N GLY A 191 8.74 19.14 -10.10
CA GLY A 191 8.56 19.10 -8.66
C GLY A 191 9.47 18.06 -8.00
N ARG A 192 9.47 18.07 -6.67
CA ARG A 192 10.25 17.13 -5.85
C ARG A 192 9.91 15.65 -6.17
N THR A 193 8.64 15.36 -6.45
CA THR A 193 8.18 14.04 -6.91
C THR A 193 8.85 13.62 -8.22
N GLY A 194 8.93 14.53 -9.20
CA GLY A 194 9.56 14.24 -10.49
C GLY A 194 11.04 13.90 -10.30
N SER A 195 11.77 14.72 -9.56
CA SER A 195 13.20 14.47 -9.27
C SER A 195 13.44 13.11 -8.61
N GLN A 196 12.58 12.71 -7.67
CA GLN A 196 12.65 11.39 -7.03
C GLN A 196 12.32 10.26 -8.01
N LEU A 197 11.33 10.45 -8.88
CA LEU A 197 10.89 9.45 -9.85
C LEU A 197 11.92 9.21 -10.97
N PHE A 198 12.68 10.23 -11.35
CA PHE A 198 13.79 10.15 -12.31
C PHE A 198 15.14 9.80 -11.68
N LEU A 199 15.19 9.61 -10.35
CA LEU A 199 16.41 9.34 -9.59
C LEU A 199 17.47 10.43 -9.78
N THR A 200 17.05 11.69 -9.73
CA THR A 200 17.91 12.89 -9.81
C THR A 200 17.92 13.70 -8.51
N ASP A 201 17.39 13.13 -7.43
CA ASP A 201 17.33 13.74 -6.09
C ASP A 201 18.50 13.32 -5.18
N ASP A 202 19.56 12.75 -5.76
CA ASP A 202 20.76 12.36 -5.02
C ASP A 202 21.53 13.58 -4.48
N LYS A 203 22.19 13.35 -3.34
CA LYS A 203 23.10 14.31 -2.69
C LYS A 203 24.43 13.60 -2.41
N PRO A 204 25.54 14.34 -2.21
CA PRO A 204 26.88 13.76 -2.07
C PRO A 204 26.99 12.56 -1.11
N ASN A 205 26.23 12.56 -0.01
CA ASN A 205 26.22 11.48 0.99
C ASN A 205 24.83 10.84 1.18
N LYS A 206 23.90 11.04 0.25
CA LYS A 206 22.53 10.52 0.36
C LYS A 206 22.00 10.11 -1.01
N PRO A 207 21.86 8.80 -1.30
CA PRO A 207 21.33 8.35 -2.57
C PRO A 207 19.88 8.79 -2.78
N SER A 208 19.43 8.72 -4.03
CA SER A 208 18.05 9.03 -4.43
C SER A 208 17.02 8.30 -3.57
N LEU A 209 15.86 8.92 -3.36
CA LEU A 209 14.83 8.36 -2.47
C LEU A 209 14.43 6.92 -2.86
N LEU A 210 14.23 6.65 -4.14
CA LEU A 210 13.83 5.32 -4.59
C LEU A 210 14.89 4.26 -4.32
N LEU A 211 16.17 4.61 -4.42
CA LEU A 211 17.26 3.71 -4.05
C LEU A 211 17.29 3.48 -2.54
N ARG A 212 17.06 4.53 -1.73
CA ARG A 212 16.94 4.38 -0.26
C ARG A 212 15.77 3.48 0.14
N MET A 213 14.64 3.56 -0.58
CA MET A 213 13.47 2.71 -0.35
C MET A 213 13.66 1.24 -0.78
N ALA A 214 14.79 0.90 -1.40
CA ALA A 214 15.15 -0.48 -1.78
C ALA A 214 15.90 -1.24 -0.66
N SER A 215 16.17 -0.60 0.47
CA SER A 215 16.82 -1.20 1.65
C SER A 215 16.30 -0.55 2.93
N ASP A 216 16.51 -1.21 4.08
CA ASP A 216 16.32 -0.54 5.37
C ASP A 216 17.47 0.44 5.62
N CYS A 217 17.13 1.66 6.05
CA CYS A 217 18.11 2.71 6.32
C CYS A 217 17.65 3.61 7.48
N GLU A 218 18.41 4.65 7.78
CA GLU A 218 18.09 5.63 8.83
C GLU A 218 16.76 6.35 8.58
N ASP A 219 16.39 6.55 7.31
CA ASP A 219 15.13 7.21 6.95
C ASP A 219 13.89 6.32 7.16
N GLY A 220 14.07 5.00 7.28
CA GLY A 220 12.95 4.07 7.44
C GLY A 220 13.30 2.61 7.16
N LYS A 221 12.48 1.72 7.71
CA LYS A 221 12.58 0.26 7.53
C LYS A 221 11.72 -0.19 6.34
N PHE A 222 12.04 0.29 5.15
CA PHE A 222 11.22 0.12 3.95
C PHE A 222 11.02 -1.35 3.54
N ILE A 223 12.08 -2.17 3.59
CA ILE A 223 12.00 -3.58 3.20
C ILE A 223 11.43 -4.41 4.34
N SER A 224 11.77 -4.13 5.60
CA SER A 224 11.12 -4.81 6.73
C SER A 224 9.61 -4.55 6.77
N ALA A 225 9.18 -3.30 6.54
CA ALA A 225 7.76 -2.94 6.50
C ALA A 225 7.02 -3.67 5.37
N LEU A 226 7.62 -3.77 4.18
CA LEU A 226 7.07 -4.59 3.08
C LEU A 226 7.05 -6.08 3.43
N GLY A 227 8.13 -6.57 4.04
CA GLY A 227 8.29 -7.96 4.47
C GLY A 227 7.27 -8.41 5.52
N ALA A 228 6.73 -7.46 6.28
CA ALA A 228 5.69 -7.72 7.27
C ALA A 228 4.37 -8.19 6.66
N PHE A 229 4.00 -7.72 5.46
CA PHE A 229 2.75 -8.12 4.81
C PHE A 229 2.74 -9.63 4.50
N ARG A 230 1.62 -10.31 4.76
CA ARG A 230 1.45 -11.71 4.39
C ARG A 230 1.57 -11.93 2.87
N SER A 231 1.03 -11.00 2.08
CA SER A 231 1.08 -11.01 0.62
C SER A 231 1.55 -9.67 0.08
N ARG A 232 2.46 -9.71 -0.91
CA ARG A 232 2.90 -8.55 -1.70
C ARG A 232 2.65 -8.91 -3.16
N VAL A 233 1.84 -8.13 -3.86
CA VAL A 233 1.49 -8.42 -5.26
C VAL A 233 1.70 -7.16 -6.09
N VAL A 234 2.45 -7.29 -7.19
CA VAL A 234 2.60 -6.21 -8.16
C VAL A 234 1.93 -6.63 -9.46
N TYR A 235 1.02 -5.80 -9.95
CA TYR A 235 0.38 -5.94 -11.24
C TYR A 235 0.99 -4.92 -12.19
N ALA A 236 1.61 -5.40 -13.26
CA ALA A 236 2.20 -4.56 -14.30
C ALA A 236 1.35 -4.61 -15.57
N ASN A 237 1.06 -3.45 -16.14
CA ASN A 237 0.46 -3.39 -17.48
C ASN A 237 1.50 -3.86 -18.50
N VAL A 238 1.15 -4.85 -19.32
CA VAL A 238 2.05 -5.48 -20.29
C VAL A 238 1.98 -4.78 -21.65
N SER A 239 0.88 -4.06 -21.92
CA SER A 239 0.66 -3.32 -23.16
C SER A 239 -0.15 -2.06 -22.91
N TYR A 240 0.05 -1.04 -23.77
CA TYR A 240 -0.69 0.24 -23.78
C TYR A 240 -0.51 1.16 -22.56
N ASP A 241 0.44 0.86 -21.66
CA ASP A 241 0.87 1.78 -20.61
C ASP A 241 2.15 2.51 -21.04
N HIS A 242 1.99 3.72 -21.57
CA HIS A 242 3.10 4.57 -22.00
C HIS A 242 3.74 5.34 -20.83
N MET A 243 3.04 5.44 -19.69
CA MET A 243 3.48 6.22 -18.54
C MET A 243 4.39 5.41 -17.61
N VAL A 244 4.08 4.12 -17.40
CA VAL A 244 4.85 3.26 -16.50
C VAL A 244 5.40 2.07 -17.27
N GLY A 245 6.70 2.11 -17.55
CA GLY A 245 7.38 1.04 -18.27
C GLY A 245 7.23 -0.31 -17.57
N TRP A 246 6.94 -1.36 -18.34
CA TRP A 246 6.75 -2.74 -17.85
C TRP A 246 7.88 -3.22 -16.94
N ARG A 247 9.13 -2.83 -17.23
CA ARG A 247 10.31 -3.12 -16.40
C ARG A 247 10.15 -2.66 -14.95
N THR A 248 9.62 -1.45 -14.77
CA THR A 248 9.62 -0.74 -13.50
C THR A 248 8.43 -1.17 -12.66
N SER A 249 7.30 -1.49 -13.31
CA SER A 249 6.09 -2.02 -12.66
C SER A 249 6.14 -3.51 -12.34
N SER A 250 6.92 -4.30 -13.08
CA SER A 250 7.12 -5.74 -12.80
C SER A 250 8.36 -6.06 -11.96
N ILE A 251 9.21 -5.07 -11.65
CA ILE A 251 10.48 -5.24 -10.93
C ILE A 251 11.37 -6.28 -11.63
N ARG A 252 11.64 -6.06 -12.92
CA ARG A 252 12.43 -6.99 -13.76
C ARG A 252 13.64 -6.32 -14.38
N ARG A 253 14.63 -7.12 -14.76
CA ARG A 253 15.69 -6.71 -15.68
C ARG A 253 15.15 -6.68 -17.10
N GLU A 254 15.73 -5.86 -17.96
CA GLU A 254 15.31 -5.74 -19.36
C GLU A 254 15.42 -7.06 -20.12
N ILE A 255 16.45 -7.87 -19.80
CA ILE A 255 16.64 -9.21 -20.34
C ILE A 255 15.59 -10.24 -19.89
N GLU A 256 14.79 -9.92 -18.87
CA GLU A 256 13.72 -10.79 -18.32
C GLU A 256 12.34 -10.42 -18.86
N LEU A 257 12.26 -9.38 -19.71
CA LEU A 257 11.04 -8.99 -20.39
C LEU A 257 10.89 -9.84 -21.65
N ALA A 258 9.71 -10.42 -21.86
CA ALA A 258 9.45 -11.21 -23.06
C ALA A 258 9.56 -10.31 -24.30
N SER A 259 10.21 -10.80 -25.36
CA SER A 259 10.36 -10.11 -26.64
C SER A 259 9.09 -10.10 -27.49
N THR A 260 8.05 -10.82 -27.06
CA THR A 260 6.77 -10.98 -27.77
C THR A 260 5.61 -10.47 -26.92
N PRO A 261 4.55 -9.91 -27.53
CA PRO A 261 3.39 -9.46 -26.78
C PRO A 261 2.77 -10.68 -26.10
N ILE A 262 2.82 -10.71 -24.77
CA ILE A 262 2.03 -11.67 -24.00
C ILE A 262 0.58 -11.26 -24.26
N PHE A 263 -0.25 -12.17 -24.77
CA PHE A 263 -1.70 -11.96 -24.87
C PHE A 263 -2.29 -11.92 -23.46
N GLY A 264 -2.17 -10.76 -22.81
CA GLY A 264 -2.62 -10.50 -21.45
C GLY A 264 -2.34 -9.03 -21.11
N TRP A 265 -3.33 -8.32 -20.61
CA TRP A 265 -3.25 -6.87 -20.37
C TRP A 265 -2.45 -6.54 -19.10
N ILE A 266 -2.46 -7.45 -18.12
CA ILE A 266 -1.90 -7.27 -16.78
C ILE A 266 -1.13 -8.53 -16.39
N GLN A 267 0.08 -8.37 -15.87
CA GLN A 267 0.88 -9.45 -15.30
C GLN A 267 0.99 -9.30 -13.79
N ALA A 268 0.55 -10.32 -13.05
CA ALA A 268 0.81 -10.45 -11.61
C ALA A 268 2.23 -10.98 -11.37
N CYS A 269 2.99 -10.34 -10.47
CA CYS A 269 4.20 -10.89 -9.89
C CYS A 269 4.01 -10.97 -8.36
N CYS A 270 4.34 -12.14 -7.80
CA CYS A 270 4.27 -12.46 -6.36
C CYS A 270 5.67 -12.51 -5.76
#